data_AF-A0A9D1LL88-F1
#
_entry.id   AF-A0A9D1LL88-F1
#
_cell.length_a   1.000
_cell.length_b   1.000
_cell.length_c   1.000
_cell.angle_alpha   90.00
_cell.angle_beta   90.00
_cell.angle_gamma   90.00
#
_symmetry.space_group_name_H-M   'P 1'
#
loop_
_entity.id
_entity.type
_entity.pdbx_description
1 polymer ?
#
loop_
_entity_poly.entity_id
_entity_poly.type
_entity_poly.pdbx_seq_one_letter_code
_entity_poly.pdbx_strand_id
1 'polypeptide(L)'
;MQETETRTPVYAGSVIFWEDGSVTARYGYGHAVRRLYEYERSGVAPDGPGASQTKEGWERYTAKAPDGTIYPRRGYECILGRLFSYERSGLTPRQWKQKYSGPAAAVSRSR
;
A
#
# COMPACT_ATOMS: atom_id res chain seq x y z
N MET A 1 -24.19 1.35 28.87
CA MET A 1 -22.76 1.71 28.90
C MET A 1 -22.06 0.60 28.12
N GLN A 2 -21.49 0.90 26.95
CA GLN A 2 -20.78 -0.13 26.18
C GLN A 2 -19.35 -0.18 26.73
N GLU A 3 -18.98 -1.32 27.30
CA GLU A 3 -17.61 -1.61 27.70
C GLU A 3 -16.73 -1.51 26.46
N THR A 4 -15.83 -0.54 26.46
CA THR A 4 -14.81 -0.41 25.43
C THR A 4 -13.81 -1.54 25.67
N GLU A 5 -14.10 -2.73 25.11
CA GLU A 5 -13.19 -3.85 25.08
C GLU A 5 -11.84 -3.34 24.56
N THR A 6 -10.83 -3.38 25.43
CA THR A 6 -9.51 -2.83 25.12
C THR A 6 -8.82 -3.82 24.20
N ARG A 7 -9.17 -3.78 22.91
CA ARG A 7 -8.53 -4.61 21.89
C ARG A 7 -7.10 -4.13 21.71
N THR A 8 -6.15 -5.06 21.79
CA THR A 8 -4.73 -4.78 21.55
C THR A 8 -4.42 -4.92 20.07
N PRO A 9 -3.84 -3.90 19.42
CA PRO A 9 -3.41 -4.01 18.03
C PRO A 9 -2.04 -4.71 17.94
N VAL A 10 -1.92 -5.67 17.02
CA VAL A 10 -0.64 -6.33 16.64
C VAL A 10 0.19 -5.41 15.74
N TYR A 11 -0.47 -4.54 15.00
CA TYR A 11 0.16 -3.50 14.18
C TYR A 11 -0.73 -2.26 14.11
N ALA A 12 -0.12 -1.07 14.15
CA ALA A 12 -0.85 0.20 14.06
C ALA A 12 -0.13 1.18 13.11
N GLY A 13 -0.59 1.25 11.87
CA GLY A 13 -0.23 2.25 10.86
C GLY A 13 -1.45 3.08 10.43
N SER A 14 -1.63 3.29 9.13
CA SER A 14 -2.92 3.72 8.56
C SER A 14 -3.95 2.59 8.60
N VAL A 15 -3.48 1.35 8.70
CA VAL A 15 -4.26 0.14 8.97
C VAL A 15 -3.94 -0.38 10.36
N ILE A 16 -4.94 -0.91 11.06
CA ILE A 16 -4.79 -1.60 12.34
C ILE A 16 -5.04 -3.08 12.09
N PHE A 17 -4.09 -3.93 12.49
CA PHE A 17 -4.30 -5.37 12.59
C PHE A 17 -4.51 -5.71 14.05
N TRP A 18 -5.60 -6.43 14.32
CA TRP A 18 -5.96 -6.90 15.65
C TRP A 18 -5.50 -8.34 15.85
N GLU A 19 -5.39 -8.77 17.11
CA GLU A 19 -4.98 -10.14 17.46
C GLU A 19 -5.95 -11.22 16.94
N ASP A 20 -7.23 -10.88 16.79
CA ASP A 20 -8.26 -11.77 16.23
C ASP A 20 -8.17 -11.93 14.69
N GLY A 21 -7.17 -11.32 14.06
CA GLY A 21 -6.96 -11.35 12.62
C GLY A 21 -7.82 -10.35 11.83
N SER A 22 -8.67 -9.58 12.49
CA SER A 22 -9.45 -8.53 11.82
C SER A 22 -8.59 -7.31 11.50
N VAL A 23 -9.06 -6.54 10.53
CA VAL A 23 -8.33 -5.41 9.95
C VAL A 23 -9.23 -4.19 9.83
N THR A 24 -8.78 -3.05 10.34
CA THR A 24 -9.54 -1.79 10.27
C THR A 24 -8.69 -0.63 9.76
N ALA A 25 -9.34 0.35 9.12
CA ALA A 25 -8.69 1.58 8.71
C ALA A 25 -8.67 2.60 9.87
N ARG A 26 -7.48 2.99 10.35
CA ARG A 26 -7.32 3.88 11.51
C ARG A 26 -7.97 5.26 11.32
N TYR A 27 -7.88 5.80 10.11
CA TYR A 27 -8.38 7.14 9.75
C TYR A 27 -9.56 7.06 8.77
N GLY A 28 -10.27 5.93 8.76
CA GLY A 28 -11.36 5.65 7.84
C GLY A 28 -10.89 5.15 6.46
N TYR A 29 -11.83 4.56 5.73
CA TYR A 29 -11.54 3.85 4.48
C TYR A 29 -11.03 4.77 3.36
N GLY A 30 -11.61 5.96 3.21
CA GLY A 30 -11.17 6.92 2.20
C GLY A 30 -9.71 7.34 2.37
N HIS A 31 -9.25 7.47 3.63
CA HIS A 31 -7.85 7.73 3.92
C HIS A 31 -6.96 6.55 3.50
N ALA A 32 -7.37 5.32 3.81
CA ALA A 32 -6.63 4.12 3.41
C ALA A 32 -6.52 4.01 1.88
N VAL A 33 -7.61 4.25 1.13
CA VAL A 33 -7.61 4.26 -0.34
C VAL A 33 -6.65 5.31 -0.89
N ARG A 34 -6.69 6.54 -0.36
CA ARG A 34 -5.78 7.62 -0.78
C ARG A 34 -4.32 7.27 -0.50
N ARG A 35 -4.05 6.71 0.68
CA ARG A 35 -2.71 6.31 1.09
C ARG A 35 -2.16 5.17 0.23
N LEU A 36 -2.99 4.17 -0.09
CA LEU A 36 -2.62 3.10 -1.00
C LEU A 36 -2.30 3.64 -2.40
N TYR A 37 -3.11 4.57 -2.92
CA TYR A 37 -2.83 5.21 -4.21
C TYR A 37 -1.46 5.90 -4.24
N GLU A 38 -1.04 6.56 -3.16
CA GLU A 38 0.30 7.16 -3.06
C GLU A 38 1.42 6.12 -3.22
N TYR A 39 1.26 4.93 -2.62
CA TYR A 39 2.19 3.81 -2.84
C TYR A 39 2.13 3.27 -4.26
N GLU A 40 0.93 3.04 -4.80
CA GLU A 40 0.75 2.46 -6.14
C GLU A 40 1.20 3.39 -7.27
N ARG A 41 1.32 4.70 -7.01
CA ARG A 41 1.97 5.65 -7.92
C ARG A 41 3.46 5.39 -8.13
N SER A 42 4.12 4.69 -7.21
CA SER A 42 5.53 4.27 -7.39
C SER A 42 5.71 3.28 -8.53
N GLY A 43 4.64 2.54 -8.88
CA GLY A 43 4.72 1.46 -9.88
C GLY A 43 5.39 0.18 -9.38
N VAL A 44 5.60 0.04 -8.07
CA VAL A 44 6.29 -1.10 -7.44
C VAL A 44 5.36 -1.79 -6.46
N ALA A 45 5.19 -3.11 -6.62
CA ALA A 45 4.39 -3.96 -5.73
C ALA A 45 5.03 -4.12 -4.33
N PRO A 46 4.23 -4.26 -3.25
CA PRO A 46 4.76 -4.34 -1.89
C PRO A 46 5.55 -5.63 -1.59
N ASP A 47 5.41 -6.68 -2.40
CA ASP A 47 6.04 -8.00 -2.16
C ASP A 47 7.55 -8.07 -2.50
N GLY A 48 8.16 -6.94 -2.85
CA GLY A 48 9.59 -6.72 -2.64
C GLY A 48 10.57 -7.16 -3.76
N PRO A 49 11.84 -6.75 -3.62
CA PRO A 49 12.90 -6.77 -4.63
C PRO A 49 13.46 -8.18 -4.84
N GLY A 50 12.95 -8.86 -5.85
CA GLY A 50 13.28 -10.25 -6.18
C GLY A 50 12.32 -10.77 -7.24
N ALA A 51 11.10 -10.23 -7.22
CA ALA A 51 10.29 -10.12 -8.40
C ALA A 51 10.91 -9.07 -9.34
N SER A 52 11.89 -9.49 -10.13
CA SER A 52 12.08 -8.96 -11.49
C SER A 52 10.86 -9.29 -12.37
N GLN A 53 9.65 -9.14 -11.82
CA GLN A 53 8.45 -9.04 -12.62
C GLN A 53 8.32 -7.55 -12.89
N THR A 54 8.82 -7.20 -14.06
CA THR A 54 8.29 -6.15 -14.92
C THR A 54 6.82 -5.85 -14.61
N LYS A 55 6.39 -4.62 -14.94
CA LYS A 55 4.99 -4.14 -14.90
C LYS A 55 3.93 -5.11 -15.47
N GLU A 56 4.34 -6.18 -16.15
CA GLU A 56 3.55 -7.26 -16.71
C GLU A 56 3.00 -8.18 -15.61
N GLY A 57 1.99 -7.70 -14.88
CA GLY A 57 1.21 -8.54 -13.96
C GLY A 57 0.77 -7.85 -12.68
N TRP A 58 1.46 -6.76 -12.30
CA TRP A 58 1.04 -5.98 -11.15
C TRP A 58 -0.03 -4.94 -11.53
N GLU A 59 -1.24 -5.17 -11.04
CA GLU A 59 -2.38 -4.27 -11.22
C GLU A 59 -2.58 -3.35 -10.01
N ARG A 60 -2.85 -2.06 -10.25
CA ARG A 60 -3.26 -1.11 -9.21
C ARG A 60 -4.67 -1.43 -8.68
N TYR A 61 -4.81 -1.40 -7.36
CA TYR A 61 -6.09 -1.51 -6.67
C TYR A 61 -6.78 -0.16 -6.49
N THR A 62 -6.15 0.93 -6.92
CA THR A 62 -6.71 2.28 -6.89
C THR A 62 -6.67 2.92 -8.28
N ALA A 63 -7.69 3.75 -8.57
CA ALA A 63 -7.76 4.57 -9.77
C ALA A 63 -8.02 6.02 -9.37
N LYS A 64 -7.43 6.96 -10.11
CA LYS A 64 -7.74 8.39 -9.99
C LYS A 64 -8.65 8.79 -11.15
N ALA A 65 -9.83 9.29 -10.84
CA ALA A 65 -10.74 9.86 -11.83
C ALA A 65 -10.24 11.25 -12.29
N PRO A 66 -10.73 11.76 -13.44
CA PRO A 66 -10.30 13.05 -13.98
C PRO A 66 -10.51 14.24 -13.02
N ASP A 67 -11.56 14.19 -12.19
CA ASP A 67 -11.89 15.17 -11.14
C ASP A 67 -10.89 15.18 -9.96
N GLY A 68 -10.00 14.20 -9.91
CA GLY A 68 -9.03 14.05 -8.84
C GLY A 68 -9.39 13.03 -7.76
N THR A 69 -10.63 12.53 -7.77
CA THR A 69 -11.14 11.57 -6.78
C THR A 69 -10.48 10.21 -6.97
N ILE A 70 -10.16 9.55 -5.86
CA ILE A 70 -9.49 8.24 -5.87
C ILE A 70 -10.50 7.17 -5.48
N TYR A 71 -10.65 6.17 -6.34
CA TYR A 71 -11.58 5.07 -6.18
C TYR A 71 -10.83 3.74 -6.00
N PRO A 72 -11.31 2.84 -5.11
CA PRO A 72 -10.82 1.48 -5.04
C PRO A 72 -11.34 0.66 -6.23
N ARG A 73 -10.53 -0.27 -6.72
CA ARG A 73 -10.85 -1.26 -7.78
C ARG A 73 -11.04 -2.67 -7.23
N ARG A 74 -10.95 -2.82 -5.91
CA ARG A 74 -11.07 -4.07 -5.15
C ARG A 74 -11.85 -3.83 -3.86
N GLY A 75 -12.28 -4.91 -3.22
CA GLY A 75 -13.01 -4.87 -1.95
C GLY A 75 -12.18 -4.32 -0.79
N TYR A 76 -12.87 -3.98 0.29
CA TYR A 76 -12.31 -3.35 1.49
C TYR A 76 -11.08 -4.08 2.03
N GLU A 77 -11.19 -5.40 2.24
CA GLU A 77 -10.12 -6.23 2.79
C GLU A 77 -8.87 -6.25 1.90
N CYS A 78 -9.04 -6.32 0.58
CA CYS A 78 -7.91 -6.28 -0.36
C CYS A 78 -7.15 -4.95 -0.32
N ILE A 79 -7.86 -3.83 -0.15
CA ILE A 79 -7.26 -2.51 -0.03
C ILE A 79 -6.45 -2.41 1.26
N LEU A 80 -7.02 -2.83 2.38
CA LEU A 80 -6.33 -2.75 3.66
C LEU A 80 -5.15 -3.72 3.76
N GLY A 81 -5.33 -4.95 3.28
CA GLY A 81 -4.25 -5.94 3.21
C GLY A 81 -3.07 -5.46 2.38
N ARG A 82 -3.33 -4.91 1.18
CA ARG A 82 -2.25 -4.37 0.34
C ARG A 82 -1.59 -3.14 0.95
N LEU A 83 -2.36 -2.23 1.56
CA LEU A 83 -1.81 -1.07 2.25
C LEU A 83 -0.89 -1.51 3.40
N PHE A 84 -1.31 -2.51 4.18
CA PHE A 84 -0.46 -3.09 5.21
C PHE A 84 0.82 -3.69 4.67
N SER A 85 0.78 -4.41 3.54
CA SER A 85 2.01 -4.93 2.91
C SER A 85 3.00 -3.82 2.54
N TYR A 86 2.54 -2.61 2.21
CA TYR A 86 3.43 -1.46 2.06
C TYR A 86 3.92 -0.93 3.41
N GLU A 87 3.00 -0.68 4.36
CA GLU A 87 3.36 0.01 5.61
C GLU A 87 4.18 -0.87 6.57
N ARG A 88 4.10 -2.20 6.48
CA ARG A 88 4.98 -3.12 7.23
C ARG A 88 6.46 -2.98 6.87
N SER A 89 6.78 -2.38 5.72
CA SER A 89 8.17 -2.08 5.34
C SER A 89 8.78 -0.94 6.16
N GLY A 90 7.97 -0.17 6.88
CA GLY A 90 8.38 1.04 7.60
C GLY A 90 8.72 2.22 6.69
N LEU A 91 8.54 2.09 5.36
CA LEU A 91 8.84 3.14 4.40
C LEU A 91 7.59 3.94 4.07
N THR A 92 7.73 5.28 4.04
CA THR A 92 6.69 6.15 3.48
C THR A 92 6.55 5.95 1.96
N PRO A 93 5.43 6.35 1.31
CA PRO A 93 5.27 6.22 -0.14
C PRO A 93 6.41 6.85 -0.95
N ARG A 94 6.96 7.98 -0.45
CA ARG A 94 8.10 8.66 -1.09
C ARG A 94 9.39 7.85 -0.97
N GLN A 95 9.69 7.32 0.22
CA GLN A 95 10.86 6.47 0.46
C GLN A 95 10.76 5.15 -0.32
N TRP A 96 9.57 4.56 -0.37
CA TRP A 96 9.28 3.38 -1.16
C TRP A 96 9.62 3.60 -2.64
N LYS A 97 9.12 4.70 -3.21
CA LYS A 97 9.44 5.12 -4.59
C LYS A 97 10.94 5.34 -4.77
N GLN A 98 11.60 6.03 -3.85
CA GLN A 98 13.04 6.29 -3.97
C GLN A 98 13.88 5.01 -3.93
N LYS A 99 13.50 4.06 -3.06
CA LYS A 99 14.23 2.81 -2.86
C LYS A 99 14.04 1.83 -4.03
N TYR A 100 12.84 1.75 -4.59
CA TYR A 100 12.48 0.70 -5.55
C TYR A 100 12.15 1.18 -6.96
N SER A 101 11.79 2.46 -7.14
CA SER A 101 11.56 3.06 -8.46
C SER A 101 12.82 3.72 -9.03
N GLY A 102 14.02 3.21 -8.70
CA GLY A 102 15.32 3.71 -9.18
C GLY A 102 15.36 3.90 -10.71
N PRO A 103 16.27 4.74 -11.23
CA PRO A 103 16.22 5.23 -12.61
C PRO A 103 16.13 4.04 -13.58
N ALA A 104 15.09 4.05 -14.42
CA ALA A 104 15.11 3.21 -15.60
C ALA A 104 16.43 3.50 -16.36
N ALA A 105 17.21 2.45 -16.62
CA ALA A 105 18.42 2.43 -17.43
C ALA A 105 19.68 3.14 -16.87
N ALA A 106 20.40 2.44 -15.99
CA ALA A 106 21.86 2.42 -16.03
C ALA A 106 22.33 0.96 -16.19
N VAL A 107 21.79 0.27 -17.19
CA VAL A 107 22.41 -0.95 -17.72
C VAL A 107 23.41 -0.52 -18.80
N SER A 108 24.67 -0.54 -18.38
CA SER A 108 25.87 -0.81 -19.14
C SER A 108 25.71 -1.06 -20.65
N ARG A 109 26.21 -0.13 -21.46
CA ARG A 109 27.05 -0.50 -22.61
C ARG A 109 28.30 0.36 -22.62
N SER A 110 29.28 -0.07 -21.83
CA SER A 110 30.67 -0.01 -22.26
C SER A 110 30.86 -1.06 -23.35
N ARG A 111 31.05 -0.62 -24.59
CA ARG A 111 32.00 -1.17 -25.56
C ARG A 111 31.99 -0.33 -26.82
#